data_AF-A0A3C0ST15-F1
#
_entry.id   AF-A0A3C0ST15-F1
#
_cell.length_a   1.000
_cell.length_b   1.000
_cell.length_c   1.000
_cell.angle_alpha   90.00
_cell.angle_beta   90.00
_cell.angle_gamma   90.00
#
_symmetry.space_group_name_H-M   'P 1'
#
loop_
_entity.id
_entity.type
_entity.pdbx_description
1 polymer ?
#
loop_
_entity_poly.entity_id
_entity_poly.type
_entity_poly.pdbx_seq_one_letter_code
_entity_poly.pdbx_strand_id
1 'polypeptide(L)'
;VYNKIVTGRPNVKGGCYRINMLPTTCHVYFGEVMIASPNGRLAHKPVSEGISPEKGADIYGPTAVIKSASKMDHLRTGGTLLNQKFTPSVVAGEEGLNHMAN
;
A
#
# COMPACT_ATOMS: atom_id res chain seq x y z
N VAL A 1 -2.86 6.80 14.07
CA VAL A 1 -3.36 6.00 15.23
C VAL A 1 -2.65 4.65 15.32
N TYR A 2 -2.67 3.81 14.28
CA TYR A 2 -2.02 2.48 14.26
C TYR A 2 -0.57 2.44 14.80
N ASN A 3 0.34 3.28 14.26
CA ASN A 3 1.74 3.37 14.72
C ASN A 3 1.86 3.61 16.24
N LYS A 4 1.08 4.57 16.77
CA LYS A 4 1.13 4.98 18.18
C LYS A 4 0.63 3.88 19.12
N ILE A 5 -0.30 3.05 18.67
CA ILE A 5 -0.88 1.99 19.50
C ILE A 5 0.06 0.79 19.60
N VAL A 6 0.81 0.46 18.54
CA VAL A 6 1.65 -0.75 18.47
C VAL A 6 3.10 -0.49 18.85
N THR A 7 3.69 0.61 18.33
CA THR A 7 5.14 0.83 18.40
C THR A 7 5.59 1.07 19.83
N GLY A 8 6.66 0.39 20.25
CA GLY A 8 7.24 0.54 21.58
C GLY A 8 6.66 -0.40 22.64
N ARG A 9 5.61 -1.17 22.33
CA ARG A 9 5.16 -2.24 23.24
C ARG A 9 6.29 -3.25 23.44
N PRO A 10 6.56 -3.69 24.69
CA PRO A 10 7.60 -4.67 24.95
C PRO A 10 7.22 -6.03 24.37
N ASN A 11 8.21 -6.80 23.96
CA ASN A 11 8.05 -8.21 23.60
C ASN A 11 8.75 -9.12 24.63
N VAL A 12 8.47 -10.42 24.56
CA VAL A 12 9.00 -11.42 25.50
C VAL A 12 10.51 -11.66 25.39
N LYS A 13 11.17 -11.10 24.37
CA LYS A 13 12.61 -11.26 24.09
C LYS A 13 13.41 -9.99 24.41
N GLY A 14 12.86 -9.04 25.17
CA GLY A 14 13.55 -7.81 25.57
C GLY A 14 13.62 -6.73 24.47
N GLY A 15 12.94 -6.92 23.34
CA GLY A 15 12.79 -5.90 22.29
C GLY A 15 11.44 -5.19 22.36
N CYS A 16 11.13 -4.42 21.32
CA CYS A 16 9.83 -3.76 21.16
C CYS A 16 9.17 -4.06 19.82
N TYR A 17 7.84 -3.98 19.78
CA TYR A 17 7.07 -4.09 18.54
C TYR A 17 7.24 -2.83 17.67
N ARG A 18 7.20 -3.03 16.36
CA ARG A 18 7.11 -2.00 15.30
C ARG A 18 6.02 -2.39 14.30
N ILE A 19 5.66 -1.47 13.40
CA ILE A 19 4.64 -1.71 12.37
C ILE A 19 5.25 -1.79 10.97
N ASN A 20 4.64 -2.62 10.12
CA ASN A 20 4.88 -2.69 8.69
C ASN A 20 3.53 -2.67 7.95
N MET A 21 3.52 -2.30 6.67
CA MET A 21 2.32 -2.20 5.84
C MET A 21 2.48 -3.06 4.57
N LEU A 22 2.18 -4.35 4.67
CA LEU A 22 2.22 -5.30 3.55
C LEU A 22 1.14 -6.38 3.71
N PRO A 23 0.45 -6.80 2.62
CA PRO A 23 -0.62 -7.77 2.73
C PRO A 23 -0.22 -9.18 2.28
N THR A 24 0.83 -9.35 1.47
CA THR A 24 1.03 -10.59 0.70
C THR A 24 -0.27 -10.93 -0.05
N THR A 25 -1.00 -11.98 0.35
CA THR A 25 -2.32 -12.34 -0.20
C THR A 25 -3.48 -12.12 0.79
N CYS A 26 -3.22 -11.66 2.01
CA CYS A 26 -4.25 -11.54 3.06
C CYS A 26 -5.35 -10.52 2.74
N HIS A 27 -5.06 -9.53 1.89
CA HIS A 27 -6.04 -8.53 1.43
C HIS A 27 -7.23 -9.17 0.69
N VAL A 28 -7.04 -10.34 0.08
CA VAL A 28 -8.12 -11.14 -0.51
C VAL A 28 -9.00 -11.74 0.59
N TYR A 29 -8.39 -12.49 1.51
CA TYR A 29 -9.10 -13.14 2.63
C TYR A 29 -9.83 -12.12 3.52
N PHE A 30 -9.18 -11.02 3.89
CA PHE A 30 -9.79 -9.96 4.69
C PHE A 30 -10.96 -9.30 3.95
N GLY A 31 -10.88 -9.17 2.63
CA GLY A 31 -11.99 -8.71 1.82
C GLY A 31 -13.16 -9.68 1.80
N GLU A 32 -12.88 -10.98 1.69
CA GLU A 32 -13.88 -12.07 1.64
C GLU A 32 -14.73 -12.13 2.91
N VAL A 33 -14.13 -11.90 4.09
CA VAL A 33 -14.88 -11.89 5.36
C VAL A 33 -15.51 -10.54 5.71
N MET A 34 -15.32 -9.51 4.87
CA MET A 34 -15.80 -8.15 5.11
C MET A 34 -17.04 -7.82 4.24
N ILE A 35 -18.07 -7.26 4.87
CA ILE A 35 -19.24 -6.68 4.16
C ILE A 35 -18.87 -5.41 3.39
N ALA A 36 -19.82 -4.80 2.68
CA ALA A 36 -19.56 -3.58 1.91
C ALA A 36 -18.99 -2.45 2.80
N SER A 37 -18.08 -1.63 2.25
CA SER A 37 -17.48 -0.50 2.97
C SER A 37 -17.88 0.87 2.38
N PRO A 38 -17.85 1.96 3.17
CA PRO A 38 -18.32 3.28 2.75
C PRO A 38 -17.61 3.90 1.54
N ASN A 39 -16.44 3.37 1.16
CA ASN A 39 -15.71 3.79 -0.04
C ASN A 39 -16.30 3.23 -1.34
N GLY A 40 -17.44 2.54 -1.29
CA GLY A 40 -18.09 1.92 -2.45
C GLY A 40 -17.59 0.51 -2.78
N ARG A 41 -16.61 -0.03 -2.06
CA ARG A 41 -16.19 -1.43 -2.21
C ARG A 41 -17.34 -2.35 -1.77
N LEU A 42 -17.76 -3.24 -2.68
CA LEU A 42 -18.84 -4.20 -2.45
C LEU A 42 -18.44 -5.29 -1.44
N ALA A 43 -19.44 -5.95 -0.85
CA ALA A 43 -19.23 -7.06 0.09
C ALA A 43 -18.38 -8.18 -0.54
N HIS A 44 -17.54 -8.80 0.29
CA HIS A 44 -16.70 -9.96 -0.09
C HIS A 44 -15.65 -9.68 -1.18
N LYS A 45 -15.40 -8.41 -1.54
CA LYS A 45 -14.32 -8.02 -2.47
C LYS A 45 -13.00 -7.76 -1.73
N PRO A 46 -11.83 -8.04 -2.32
CA PRO A 46 -10.53 -7.74 -1.70
C PRO A 46 -10.43 -6.29 -1.22
N VAL A 47 -9.74 -6.07 -0.10
CA VAL A 47 -9.33 -4.71 0.32
C VAL A 47 -8.11 -4.25 -0.48
N SER A 48 -7.74 -2.97 -0.36
CA SER A 48 -6.53 -2.42 -0.99
C SER A 48 -5.26 -3.19 -0.59
N GLU A 49 -4.28 -3.30 -1.49
CA GLU A 49 -3.02 -3.98 -1.20
C GLU A 49 -1.91 -3.02 -0.74
N GLY A 50 -1.38 -3.26 0.46
CA GLY A 50 -0.27 -2.49 1.02
C GLY A 50 -0.69 -1.05 1.31
N ILE A 51 0.06 -0.10 0.75
CA ILE A 51 -0.27 1.34 0.76
C ILE A 51 -0.77 1.84 -0.60
N SER A 52 -1.12 0.92 -1.51
CA SER A 52 -1.63 1.26 -2.83
C SER A 52 -3.03 1.89 -2.74
N PRO A 53 -3.40 2.78 -3.68
CA PRO A 53 -4.76 3.30 -3.78
C PRO A 53 -5.82 2.20 -3.90
N GLU A 54 -7.07 2.55 -3.58
CA GLU A 54 -8.19 1.65 -3.84
C GLU A 54 -8.41 1.45 -5.34
N LYS A 55 -9.01 0.32 -5.71
CA LYS A 55 -9.20 -0.06 -7.13
C LYS A 55 -9.91 1.03 -7.93
N GLY A 56 -9.20 1.58 -8.93
CA GLY A 56 -9.72 2.60 -9.83
C GLY A 56 -9.80 4.01 -9.22
N ALA A 57 -9.30 4.23 -8.01
CA ALA A 57 -9.32 5.54 -7.36
C ALA A 57 -8.17 6.45 -7.82
N ASP A 58 -7.09 5.89 -8.36
CA ASP A 58 -5.89 6.57 -8.82
C ASP A 58 -6.00 7.08 -10.27
N ILE A 59 -6.82 8.10 -10.47
CA ILE A 59 -7.12 8.66 -11.80
C ILE A 59 -6.18 9.80 -12.26
N TYR A 60 -5.20 10.18 -11.43
CA TYR A 60 -4.26 11.28 -11.70
C TYR A 60 -2.83 10.82 -12.00
N GLY A 61 -2.66 9.53 -12.32
CA GLY A 61 -1.39 8.94 -12.75
C GLY A 61 -0.40 8.62 -11.61
N PRO A 62 0.72 7.96 -11.96
CA PRO A 62 1.66 7.35 -11.00
C PRO A 62 2.33 8.38 -10.09
N THR A 63 2.68 9.57 -10.61
CA THR A 63 3.29 10.63 -9.81
C THR A 63 2.37 11.13 -8.71
N ALA A 64 1.06 11.24 -8.96
CA ALA A 64 0.09 11.64 -7.95
C ALA A 64 -0.07 10.57 -6.86
N VAL A 65 0.03 9.28 -7.23
CA VAL A 65 0.05 8.16 -6.27
C VAL A 65 1.28 8.25 -5.38
N ILE A 66 2.48 8.37 -5.95
CA ILE A 66 3.73 8.47 -5.18
C ILE A 66 3.72 9.70 -4.27
N LYS A 67 3.27 10.86 -4.75
CA LYS A 67 3.10 12.08 -3.94
C LYS A 67 2.09 11.91 -2.80
N SER A 68 1.10 11.04 -2.96
CA SER A 68 0.13 10.76 -1.90
C SER A 68 0.68 9.75 -0.90
N ALA A 69 1.33 8.69 -1.39
CA ALA A 69 1.99 7.69 -0.58
C ALA A 69 3.14 8.27 0.26
N SER A 70 3.87 9.27 -0.26
CA SER A 70 4.96 9.95 0.47
C SER A 70 4.50 10.78 1.66
N LYS A 71 3.19 11.07 1.79
CA LYS A 71 2.62 11.73 2.96
C LYS A 71 2.55 10.80 4.19
N MET A 72 2.68 9.48 4.00
CA MET A 72 2.87 8.55 5.10
C MET A 72 4.30 8.64 5.62
N ASP A 73 4.48 8.68 6.95
CA ASP A 73 5.80 8.68 7.57
C ASP A 73 6.42 7.27 7.56
N HIS A 74 7.10 6.96 6.45
CA HIS A 74 7.70 5.65 6.19
C HIS A 74 8.82 5.29 7.18
N LEU A 75 9.58 6.28 7.67
CA LEU A 75 10.69 6.08 8.61
C LEU A 75 10.22 5.54 9.98
N ARG A 76 8.95 5.72 10.31
CA ARG A 76 8.33 5.18 11.52
C ARG A 76 7.83 3.75 11.36
N THR A 77 8.00 3.14 10.18
CA THR A 77 7.66 1.74 9.90
C THR A 77 8.93 0.91 9.77
N GLY A 78 8.82 -0.41 9.69
CA GLY A 78 9.91 -1.30 9.25
C GLY A 78 9.79 -1.71 7.78
N GLY A 79 8.84 -1.14 7.03
CA GLY A 79 8.62 -1.44 5.62
C GLY A 79 7.17 -1.21 5.19
N THR A 80 7.01 -0.72 3.97
CA THR A 80 5.72 -0.46 3.31
C THR A 80 5.74 -0.99 1.88
N LEU A 81 4.63 -1.53 1.40
CA LEU A 81 4.51 -2.08 0.05
C LEU A 81 3.58 -1.22 -0.81
N LEU A 82 4.08 -0.71 -1.93
CA LEU A 82 3.31 0.00 -2.96
C LEU A 82 3.39 -0.78 -4.27
N ASN A 83 2.25 -1.09 -4.86
CA ASN A 83 2.17 -1.65 -6.21
C ASN A 83 1.86 -0.55 -7.23
N GLN A 84 2.54 -0.60 -8.38
CA GLN A 84 2.27 0.23 -9.55
C GLN A 84 2.22 -0.68 -10.78
N LYS A 85 1.25 -0.45 -11.66
CA LYS A 85 1.08 -1.22 -12.89
C LYS A 85 1.14 -0.28 -14.08
N PHE A 86 2.05 -0.55 -15.00
CA PHE A 86 2.21 0.21 -16.24
C PHE A 86 1.77 -0.61 -17.43
N THR A 87 1.23 0.06 -18.46
CA THR A 87 1.02 -0.58 -19.76
C THR A 87 2.38 -0.81 -20.43
N PRO A 88 2.59 -1.92 -21.18
CA PRO A 88 3.90 -2.20 -21.75
C PRO A 88 4.46 -1.09 -22.66
N SER A 89 3.57 -0.35 -23.34
CA SER A 89 3.97 0.74 -24.24
C SER A 89 4.62 1.92 -23.55
N VAL A 90 4.30 2.21 -22.28
CA VAL A 90 4.84 3.38 -21.57
C VAL A 90 6.22 3.14 -20.97
N VAL A 91 6.67 1.89 -20.92
CA VAL A 91 8.00 1.48 -20.43
C VAL A 91 8.90 0.95 -21.55
N ALA A 92 8.47 1.07 -22.81
CA ALA A 92 9.21 0.57 -23.96
C ALA A 92 10.35 1.52 -24.38
N GLY A 93 11.48 0.94 -24.80
CA GLY A 93 12.64 1.68 -25.28
C GLY A 93 13.39 2.47 -24.19
N GLU A 94 14.47 3.15 -24.60
CA GLU A 94 15.32 3.92 -23.70
C GLU A 94 14.56 5.03 -22.95
N GLU A 95 13.61 5.69 -23.63
CA GLU A 95 12.80 6.74 -22.99
C GLU A 95 11.89 6.15 -21.89
N GLY A 96 11.25 5.01 -22.15
CA GLY A 96 10.44 4.31 -21.15
C GLY A 96 11.25 3.84 -19.94
N LEU A 97 12.48 3.36 -20.16
CA LEU A 97 13.41 3.02 -19.08
C LEU A 97 13.82 4.24 -18.26
N ASN A 98 14.13 5.36 -18.92
CA ASN A 98 14.46 6.62 -18.25
C ASN A 98 13.28 7.14 -17.42
N HIS A 99 12.05 7.07 -17.93
CA HIS A 99 10.86 7.43 -17.16
C HIS A 99 10.60 6.51 -15.97
N MET A 100 10.95 5.22 -16.05
CA MET A 100 10.81 4.29 -14.92
C MET A 100 11.86 4.54 -13.83
N ALA A 101 13.05 5.02 -14.20
CA ALA A 101 14.14 5.29 -13.28
C ALA A 101 14.00 6.64 -12.52
N ASN A 102 13.34 7.62 -13.13
CA ASN A 102 13.14 8.98 -12.61
C ASN A 102 11.99 9.08 -11.59
#